data_AF-A0A4Z2B4B1-F1
#
_entry.id   AF-A0A4Z2B4B1-F1
#
_cell.length_a   1.000
_cell.length_b   1.000
_cell.length_c   1.000
_cell.angle_alpha   90.00
_cell.angle_beta   90.00
_cell.angle_gamma   90.00
#
_symmetry.space_group_name_H-M   'P 1'
#
loop_
_entity.id
_entity.type
_entity.pdbx_description
1 polymer ?
#
loop_
_entity_poly.entity_id
_entity_poly.type
_entity_poly.pdbx_seq_one_letter_code
_entity_poly.pdbx_strand_id
1 'polypeptide(L)'
;MQKPQWYKQTFEEAEKGFDETLAKEKGMNRDDRVHGALLILNELVRISSMEGERMREEMEEITQQQLVHDRYCKEMMGFGTKPRHITPFTSFQSLQPQQSNALLGLLGYSTPQGFLTFGAAPAPAKTSLVESRYCRELMEERFDQVCRWVLKYRTSKNPLIQMTILNLLPRLAAFQPHIFTDQYLSDTMGYLLGCLKKEKERTAAFQALGLLVVAVRAEIQPYLSKVLEIIKAALPPKDFAHKRQKTMQVDATVFTCISMLSRAMGPSIQPDIKELLEPMLAVGLSPALTAVLHDLSRQIPQLKKDIQDGLLKMLSLVLMHKPLRHPGMPKGLAHQLASPSLTNIPEASDVGSITLALRTLGSFEFEGHSLTQFVRHCADHFLNS
;
A
#
# COMPACT_ATOMS: atom_id res chain seq x y z
N MET A 1 28.83 -30.19 -11.27
CA MET A 1 27.36 -30.14 -11.33
C MET A 1 26.95 -29.56 -12.68
N GLN A 2 26.08 -30.21 -13.45
CA GLN A 2 25.58 -29.68 -14.72
C GLN A 2 24.83 -28.37 -14.49
N LYS A 3 25.10 -27.37 -15.34
CA LYS A 3 24.34 -26.11 -15.37
C LYS A 3 22.86 -26.45 -15.63
N PRO A 4 21.90 -26.00 -14.80
CA PRO A 4 20.50 -26.30 -15.01
C PRO A 4 20.02 -25.70 -16.34
N GLN A 5 19.83 -26.53 -17.36
CA GLN A 5 19.48 -26.05 -18.71
C GLN A 5 18.06 -25.47 -18.81
N TRP A 6 17.21 -25.78 -17.84
CA TRP A 6 15.79 -25.41 -17.85
C TRP A 6 15.59 -23.89 -17.86
N TYR A 7 16.35 -23.11 -17.09
CA TYR A 7 16.22 -21.63 -17.12
C TYR A 7 16.47 -21.05 -18.51
N LYS A 8 17.46 -21.59 -19.22
CA LYS A 8 17.79 -21.16 -20.59
C LYS A 8 16.68 -21.54 -21.57
N GLN A 9 16.17 -22.77 -21.48
CA GLN A 9 15.05 -23.21 -22.31
C GLN A 9 13.78 -22.39 -22.04
N THR A 10 13.50 -22.09 -20.79
CA THR A 10 12.36 -21.24 -20.38
C THR A 10 12.50 -19.81 -20.91
N PHE A 11 13.72 -19.25 -20.89
CA PHE A 11 14.00 -17.94 -21.48
C PHE A 11 13.82 -17.95 -23.01
N GLU A 12 14.37 -18.94 -23.70
CA GLU A 12 14.24 -19.11 -25.14
C GLU A 12 12.77 -19.30 -25.57
N GLU A 13 11.96 -19.95 -24.74
CA GLU A 13 10.52 -20.07 -24.97
C GLU A 13 9.80 -18.72 -24.80
N ALA A 14 10.17 -17.94 -23.78
CA ALA A 14 9.64 -16.59 -23.60
C ALA A 14 10.01 -15.67 -24.77
N GLU A 15 11.23 -15.78 -25.30
CA GLU A 15 11.72 -15.01 -26.45
C GLU A 15 10.83 -15.18 -27.68
N LYS A 16 10.36 -16.42 -27.96
CA LYS A 16 9.44 -16.70 -29.07
C LYS A 16 8.13 -15.92 -28.95
N GLY A 17 7.64 -15.64 -27.73
CA GLY A 17 6.41 -14.87 -27.53
C GLY A 17 6.48 -13.42 -28.03
N PHE A 18 7.70 -12.89 -28.23
CA PHE A 18 7.94 -11.56 -28.77
C PHE A 18 8.19 -11.53 -30.29
N ASP A 19 8.31 -12.70 -30.92
CA ASP A 19 8.51 -12.80 -32.37
C ASP A 19 7.20 -12.48 -33.10
N GLU A 20 7.23 -11.40 -33.88
CA GLU A 20 6.10 -10.90 -34.66
C GLU A 20 5.85 -11.73 -35.93
N THR A 21 6.85 -12.52 -36.36
CA THR A 21 6.80 -13.33 -37.58
C THR A 21 6.11 -14.68 -37.39
N LEU A 22 5.97 -15.14 -36.15
CA LEU A 22 5.28 -16.40 -35.84
C LEU A 22 3.81 -16.30 -36.24
N ALA A 23 3.39 -17.19 -37.15
CA ALA A 23 2.01 -17.35 -37.58
C ALA A 23 1.06 -17.49 -36.38
N LYS A 24 -0.19 -17.03 -36.55
CA LYS A 24 -1.23 -17.18 -35.51
C LYS A 24 -1.38 -18.67 -35.17
N GLU A 25 -0.91 -19.08 -34.00
CA GLU A 25 -1.22 -20.39 -33.47
C GLU A 25 -2.74 -20.50 -33.25
N LYS A 26 -3.27 -21.69 -33.49
CA LYS A 26 -4.72 -21.93 -33.48
C LYS A 26 -5.25 -21.74 -32.06
N GLY A 27 -5.89 -20.60 -31.79
CA GLY A 27 -6.52 -20.29 -30.50
C GLY A 27 -5.77 -19.31 -29.60
N MET A 28 -4.59 -18.79 -29.99
CA MET A 28 -3.83 -17.81 -29.20
C MET A 28 -3.59 -16.53 -30.00
N ASN A 29 -4.04 -15.38 -29.49
CA ASN A 29 -3.82 -14.11 -30.15
C ASN A 29 -2.44 -13.54 -29.80
N ARG A 30 -1.97 -12.54 -30.56
CA ARG A 30 -0.66 -11.89 -30.33
C ARG A 30 -0.48 -11.43 -28.89
N ASP A 31 -1.50 -10.79 -28.32
CA ASP A 31 -1.45 -10.27 -26.95
C ASP A 31 -1.33 -11.39 -25.91
N ASP A 32 -1.95 -12.55 -26.15
CA ASP A 32 -1.88 -13.70 -25.24
C ASP A 32 -0.47 -14.28 -25.23
N ARG A 33 0.19 -14.36 -26.39
CA ARG A 33 1.59 -14.80 -26.50
C ARG A 33 2.53 -13.87 -25.74
N VAL A 34 2.37 -12.57 -25.97
CA VAL A 34 3.19 -11.54 -25.32
C VAL A 34 2.97 -11.54 -23.82
N HIS A 35 1.71 -11.65 -23.37
CA HIS A 35 1.39 -11.73 -21.95
C HIS A 35 2.02 -12.96 -21.30
N GLY A 36 1.91 -14.15 -21.93
CA GLY A 36 2.55 -15.37 -21.45
C GLY A 36 4.08 -15.24 -21.34
N ALA A 37 4.73 -14.66 -22.35
CA ALA A 37 6.16 -14.39 -22.32
C ALA A 37 6.57 -13.43 -21.20
N LEU A 38 5.81 -12.34 -21.00
CA LEU A 38 6.06 -11.39 -19.91
C LEU A 38 5.90 -12.04 -18.53
N LEU A 39 4.95 -12.95 -18.35
CA LEU A 39 4.78 -13.71 -17.10
C LEU A 39 5.99 -14.61 -16.83
N ILE A 40 6.50 -15.29 -17.85
CA ILE A 40 7.71 -16.12 -17.74
C ILE A 40 8.91 -15.24 -17.36
N LEU A 41 9.13 -14.12 -18.06
CA LEU A 41 10.20 -13.18 -17.72
C LEU A 41 10.05 -12.64 -16.30
N ASN A 42 8.84 -12.34 -15.88
CA ASN A 42 8.58 -11.87 -14.53
C ASN A 42 8.98 -12.90 -13.46
N GLU A 43 8.71 -14.17 -13.71
CA GLU A 43 9.11 -15.26 -12.81
C GLU A 43 10.62 -15.49 -12.82
N LEU A 44 11.27 -15.42 -13.98
CA LEU A 44 12.74 -15.50 -14.07
C LEU A 44 13.40 -14.36 -13.30
N VAL A 45 12.92 -13.12 -13.44
CA VAL A 45 13.43 -11.98 -12.67
C VAL A 45 13.21 -12.20 -11.17
N ARG A 46 12.03 -12.70 -10.77
CA ARG A 46 11.69 -13.02 -9.37
C ARG A 46 12.69 -13.99 -8.75
N ILE A 47 13.02 -15.07 -9.47
CA ILE A 47 13.96 -16.11 -9.00
C ILE A 47 15.42 -15.61 -9.00
N SER A 48 15.73 -14.64 -9.87
CA SER A 48 17.07 -14.06 -9.98
C SER A 48 17.38 -12.95 -8.97
N SER A 49 16.35 -12.35 -8.34
CA SER A 49 16.51 -11.14 -7.51
C SER A 49 15.90 -11.29 -6.13
N MET A 50 16.76 -11.47 -5.13
CA MET A 50 16.35 -11.46 -3.71
C MET A 50 15.98 -10.06 -3.21
N GLU A 51 16.70 -9.04 -3.67
CA GLU A 51 16.51 -7.66 -3.23
C GLU A 51 15.17 -7.11 -3.69
N GLY A 52 14.77 -7.42 -4.94
CA GLY A 52 13.46 -7.05 -5.47
C GLY A 52 12.29 -7.64 -4.69
N GLU A 53 12.40 -8.90 -4.28
CA GLU A 53 11.32 -9.55 -3.52
C GLU A 53 11.29 -9.12 -2.05
N ARG A 54 12.44 -8.84 -1.44
CA ARG A 54 12.48 -8.21 -0.11
C ARG A 54 11.73 -6.89 -0.08
N MET A 55 11.92 -6.03 -1.08
CA MET A 55 11.21 -4.75 -1.17
C MET A 55 9.69 -4.93 -1.35
N ARG A 56 9.26 -6.00 -2.02
CA ARG A 56 7.83 -6.35 -2.14
C ARG A 56 7.27 -6.86 -0.83
N GLU A 57 7.96 -7.77 -0.15
CA GLU A 57 7.56 -8.24 1.18
C GLU A 57 7.41 -7.05 2.14
N GLU A 58 8.34 -6.10 2.13
CA GLU A 58 8.23 -4.88 2.93
C GLU A 58 7.01 -4.01 2.57
N MET A 59 6.71 -3.83 1.28
CA MET A 59 5.52 -3.10 0.85
C MET A 59 4.21 -3.84 1.21
N GLU A 60 4.22 -5.16 1.11
CA GLU A 60 3.11 -6.02 1.50
C GLU A 60 2.88 -6.01 3.00
N GLU A 61 3.93 -5.99 3.82
CA GLU A 61 3.84 -5.80 5.26
C GLU A 61 3.15 -4.47 5.60
N ILE A 62 3.56 -3.37 4.94
CA ILE A 62 2.91 -2.07 5.09
C ILE A 62 1.43 -2.20 4.73
N THR A 63 1.10 -2.78 3.57
CA THR A 63 -0.28 -2.91 3.08
C THR A 63 -1.12 -3.84 3.96
N GLN A 64 -0.55 -4.92 4.50
CA GLN A 64 -1.22 -5.90 5.34
C GLN A 64 -1.54 -5.31 6.71
N GLN A 65 -0.66 -4.48 7.28
CA GLN A 65 -0.97 -3.72 8.50
C GLN A 65 -2.22 -2.86 8.31
N GLN A 66 -2.45 -2.32 7.10
CA GLN A 66 -3.66 -1.56 6.76
C GLN A 66 -4.91 -2.48 6.67
N LEU A 67 -4.76 -3.68 6.07
CA LEU A 67 -5.86 -4.64 5.83
C LEU A 67 -6.33 -5.40 7.07
N VAL A 68 -5.42 -5.80 7.97
CA VAL A 68 -5.76 -6.52 9.21
C VAL A 68 -6.73 -5.70 10.07
N HIS A 69 -6.57 -4.38 10.03
CA HIS A 69 -7.44 -3.49 10.77
C HIS A 69 -8.83 -3.34 10.10
N ASP A 70 -8.90 -3.27 8.77
CA ASP A 70 -10.19 -3.22 8.04
C ASP A 70 -11.02 -4.50 8.25
N ARG A 71 -10.37 -5.68 8.27
CA ARG A 71 -11.04 -6.95 8.57
C ARG A 71 -11.57 -7.01 10.00
N TYR A 72 -10.77 -6.60 10.99
CA TYR A 72 -11.19 -6.60 12.38
C TYR A 72 -12.39 -5.66 12.62
N CYS A 73 -12.40 -4.48 12.00
CA CYS A 73 -13.54 -3.57 12.04
C CYS A 73 -14.80 -4.20 11.43
N LYS A 74 -14.69 -4.88 10.29
CA LYS A 74 -15.83 -5.56 9.64
C LYS A 74 -16.34 -6.78 10.43
N GLU A 75 -15.45 -7.56 11.04
CA GLU A 75 -15.82 -8.71 11.87
C GLU A 75 -16.54 -8.28 13.16
N MET A 76 -16.11 -7.16 13.78
CA MET A 76 -16.84 -6.55 14.90
C MET A 76 -18.23 -6.04 14.50
N MET A 77 -18.42 -5.56 13.27
CA MET A 77 -19.72 -5.10 12.76
C MET A 77 -20.67 -6.24 12.34
N GLY A 78 -20.19 -7.49 12.23
CA GLY A 78 -21.00 -8.65 11.85
C GLY A 78 -21.96 -9.17 12.92
N PHE A 79 -21.86 -8.65 14.16
CA PHE A 79 -22.75 -9.00 15.28
C PHE A 79 -23.89 -7.99 15.42
N GLY A 80 -24.73 -7.87 14.38
CA GLY A 80 -25.87 -6.95 14.41
C GLY A 80 -27.05 -7.41 13.55
N THR A 81 -28.16 -7.73 14.21
CA THR A 81 -29.53 -7.86 13.67
C THR A 81 -29.86 -9.08 12.79
N LYS A 82 -29.98 -10.28 13.40
CA LYS A 82 -31.15 -11.16 13.19
C LYS A 82 -31.53 -11.85 14.51
N PRO A 83 -32.82 -11.95 14.87
CA PRO A 83 -33.23 -12.62 16.10
C PRO A 83 -32.90 -14.12 16.01
N ARG A 84 -32.22 -14.64 17.03
CA ARG A 84 -31.98 -16.09 17.19
C ARG A 84 -33.32 -16.80 17.42
N HIS A 85 -33.79 -17.54 16.43
CA HIS A 85 -34.68 -18.67 16.70
C HIS A 85 -33.82 -19.87 17.05
N ILE A 86 -34.01 -20.37 18.28
CA ILE A 86 -33.41 -21.60 18.78
C ILE A 86 -34.13 -22.77 18.09
N THR A 87 -33.38 -23.60 17.36
CA THR A 87 -33.79 -24.98 17.07
C THR A 87 -32.63 -25.92 17.39
N PRO A 88 -32.87 -27.06 18.05
CA PRO A 88 -31.83 -28.00 18.45
C PRO A 88 -31.44 -28.90 17.27
N PHE A 89 -30.14 -29.17 17.18
CA PHE A 89 -29.54 -30.41 16.66
C PHE A 89 -30.02 -30.93 15.28
N THR A 90 -29.23 -30.70 14.22
CA THR A 90 -28.99 -31.69 13.13
C THR A 90 -27.75 -31.36 12.29
N SER A 91 -26.82 -32.32 12.28
CA SER A 91 -25.96 -32.80 11.18
C SER A 91 -25.14 -31.83 10.30
N PHE A 92 -23.81 -32.03 10.38
CA PHE A 92 -22.80 -31.96 9.32
C PHE A 92 -23.37 -31.77 7.90
N GLN A 93 -23.21 -30.57 7.34
CA GLN A 93 -23.18 -30.39 5.90
C GLN A 93 -22.06 -29.41 5.54
N SER A 94 -21.15 -29.91 4.72
CA SER A 94 -19.94 -29.27 4.23
C SER A 94 -20.17 -27.90 3.63
N LEU A 95 -19.53 -26.87 4.20
CA LEU A 95 -19.32 -25.59 3.53
C LEU A 95 -18.44 -25.81 2.29
N GLN A 96 -19.02 -25.56 1.12
CA GLN A 96 -18.32 -25.51 -0.15
C GLN A 96 -17.28 -24.37 -0.12
N PRO A 97 -16.00 -24.62 -0.41
CA PRO A 97 -15.02 -23.54 -0.51
C PRO A 97 -15.32 -22.68 -1.73
N GLN A 98 -15.46 -21.37 -1.49
CA GLN A 98 -15.46 -20.34 -2.52
C GLN A 98 -14.16 -20.47 -3.34
N GLN A 99 -14.27 -20.57 -4.66
CA GLN A 99 -13.15 -20.86 -5.58
C GLN A 99 -11.94 -19.95 -5.30
N SER A 100 -10.85 -20.56 -4.86
CA SER A 100 -9.53 -19.95 -4.79
C SER A 100 -9.05 -19.65 -6.20
N ASN A 101 -8.90 -18.35 -6.53
CA ASN A 101 -8.26 -17.92 -7.77
C ASN A 101 -6.77 -18.28 -7.72
N ALA A 102 -6.39 -19.43 -8.30
CA ALA A 102 -5.01 -19.90 -8.41
C ALA A 102 -4.06 -18.88 -9.07
N LEU A 103 -4.62 -17.96 -9.87
CA LEU A 103 -3.91 -16.87 -10.52
C LEU A 103 -3.30 -15.87 -9.52
N LEU A 104 -3.92 -15.69 -8.36
CA LEU A 104 -3.45 -14.78 -7.31
C LEU A 104 -2.18 -15.31 -6.64
N GLY A 105 -2.12 -16.63 -6.39
CA GLY A 105 -0.93 -17.30 -5.86
C GLY A 105 0.24 -17.33 -6.85
N LEU A 106 -0.03 -17.39 -8.16
CA LEU A 106 0.99 -17.34 -9.21
C LEU A 106 1.60 -15.94 -9.39
N LEU A 107 0.91 -14.90 -8.92
CA LEU A 107 1.35 -13.50 -8.95
C LEU A 107 2.09 -13.07 -7.67
N GLY A 108 2.34 -14.00 -6.74
CA GLY A 108 3.01 -13.74 -5.46
C GLY A 108 2.08 -13.32 -4.31
N TYR A 109 0.79 -13.11 -4.59
CA TYR A 109 -0.19 -12.76 -3.57
C TYR A 109 -0.70 -14.03 -2.86
N SER A 110 0.09 -14.55 -1.91
CA SER A 110 -0.40 -15.61 -1.03
C SER A 110 -1.22 -15.01 0.11
N THR A 111 -2.52 -15.34 0.19
CA THR A 111 -3.28 -15.19 1.43
C THR A 111 -3.10 -16.46 2.26
N PRO A 112 -2.44 -16.44 3.43
CA PRO A 112 -2.37 -17.62 4.28
C PRO A 112 -3.76 -17.91 4.86
N GLN A 113 -4.35 -19.04 4.48
CA GLN A 113 -5.46 -19.62 5.24
C GLN A 113 -4.87 -20.24 6.52
N GLY A 114 -4.85 -19.46 7.60
CA GLY A 114 -4.52 -19.94 8.95
C GLY A 114 -5.78 -20.37 9.71
N PHE A 115 -5.76 -21.61 10.20
CA PHE A 115 -6.77 -22.18 11.10
C PHE A 115 -6.83 -21.38 12.42
N LEU A 116 -8.05 -21.01 12.86
CA LEU A 116 -8.27 -20.14 14.03
C LEU A 116 -7.97 -20.88 15.34
N THR A 117 -6.99 -20.41 16.11
CA THR A 117 -6.83 -20.72 17.54
C THR A 117 -6.83 -19.42 18.33
N PHE A 118 -7.55 -19.41 19.45
CA PHE A 118 -7.82 -18.22 20.27
C PHE A 118 -6.53 -17.68 20.92
N GLY A 119 -6.21 -16.40 20.71
CA GLY A 119 -5.22 -15.67 21.53
C GLY A 119 -3.79 -15.53 21.01
N ALA A 120 -3.45 -16.03 19.81
CA ALA A 120 -2.14 -15.78 19.20
C ALA A 120 -2.31 -15.22 17.79
N ALA A 121 -1.73 -14.05 17.51
CA ALA A 121 -1.61 -13.56 16.15
C ALA A 121 -0.78 -14.57 15.34
N PRO A 122 -1.29 -15.08 14.20
CA PRO A 122 -0.50 -15.96 13.35
C PRO A 122 0.65 -15.13 12.78
N ALA A 123 1.87 -15.37 13.25
CA ALA A 123 3.06 -14.90 12.57
C ALA A 123 3.08 -15.59 11.19
N PRO A 124 3.10 -14.85 10.07
CA PRO A 124 3.22 -15.47 8.76
C PRO A 124 4.52 -16.27 8.73
N ALA A 125 4.45 -17.51 8.23
CA ALA A 125 5.65 -18.28 7.93
C ALA A 125 6.46 -17.46 6.92
N LYS A 126 7.59 -16.88 7.35
CA LYS A 126 8.48 -16.12 6.48
C LYS A 126 8.89 -17.05 5.34
N THR A 127 8.43 -16.74 4.13
CA THR A 127 8.89 -17.38 2.90
C THR A 127 10.40 -17.28 2.87
N SER A 128 11.10 -18.42 2.84
CA SER A 128 12.54 -18.40 2.60
C SER A 128 12.72 -17.93 1.17
N LEU A 129 13.06 -16.65 0.98
CA LEU A 129 13.50 -16.14 -0.29
C LEU A 129 14.78 -16.91 -0.68
N VAL A 130 14.80 -17.51 -1.88
CA VAL A 130 15.95 -18.26 -2.39
C VAL A 130 16.27 -17.77 -3.79
N GLU A 131 17.51 -17.35 -3.99
CA GLU A 131 18.03 -16.92 -5.30
C GLU A 131 18.62 -18.10 -6.06
N SER A 132 18.36 -18.17 -7.36
CA SER A 132 19.15 -19.05 -8.22
C SER A 132 20.27 -18.28 -8.89
N ARG A 133 21.51 -18.56 -8.47
CA ARG A 133 22.72 -17.97 -9.07
C ARG A 133 22.79 -18.15 -10.59
N TYR A 134 22.39 -19.32 -11.10
CA TYR A 134 22.43 -19.58 -12.54
C TYR A 134 21.37 -18.79 -13.31
N CYS A 135 20.16 -18.63 -12.74
CA CYS A 135 19.14 -17.78 -13.33
C CYS A 135 19.59 -16.32 -13.35
N ARG A 136 20.23 -15.86 -12.27
CA ARG A 136 20.80 -14.53 -12.20
C ARG A 136 21.85 -14.26 -13.27
N GLU A 137 22.85 -15.13 -13.43
CA GLU A 137 23.85 -14.98 -14.49
C GLU A 137 23.21 -14.87 -15.89
N LEU A 138 22.21 -15.72 -16.18
CA LEU A 138 21.46 -15.66 -17.44
C LEU A 138 20.69 -14.34 -17.61
N MET A 139 20.00 -13.88 -16.56
CA MET A 139 19.21 -12.66 -16.60
C MET A 139 20.09 -11.40 -16.66
N GLU A 140 21.29 -11.43 -16.08
CA GLU A 140 22.30 -10.36 -16.22
C GLU A 140 22.78 -10.26 -17.67
N GLU A 141 23.10 -11.38 -18.32
CA GLU A 141 23.52 -11.42 -19.73
C GLU A 141 22.43 -10.94 -20.71
N ARG A 142 21.16 -11.03 -20.31
CA ARG A 142 19.99 -10.72 -21.16
C ARG A 142 19.21 -9.50 -20.68
N PHE A 143 19.73 -8.75 -19.71
CA PHE A 143 19.01 -7.67 -19.04
C PHE A 143 18.51 -6.59 -20.01
N ASP A 144 19.38 -6.14 -20.90
CA ASP A 144 19.07 -5.10 -21.90
C ASP A 144 17.94 -5.56 -22.85
N GLN A 145 18.02 -6.81 -23.33
CA GLN A 145 17.00 -7.39 -24.21
C GLN A 145 15.63 -7.46 -23.51
N VAL A 146 15.62 -7.91 -22.25
CA VAL A 146 14.39 -7.97 -21.43
C VAL A 146 13.79 -6.60 -21.22
N CYS A 147 14.59 -5.60 -20.84
CA CYS A 147 14.11 -4.23 -20.63
C CYS A 147 13.50 -3.64 -21.91
N ARG A 148 14.14 -3.86 -23.07
CA ARG A 148 13.61 -3.42 -24.37
C ARG A 148 12.29 -4.08 -24.72
N TRP A 149 12.14 -5.39 -24.49
CA TRP A 149 10.86 -6.07 -24.71
C TRP A 149 9.77 -5.53 -23.80
N VAL A 150 10.02 -5.40 -22.50
CA VAL A 150 9.04 -4.86 -21.55
C VAL A 150 8.59 -3.46 -21.94
N LEU A 151 9.53 -2.57 -22.26
CA LEU A 151 9.22 -1.21 -22.67
C LEU A 151 8.55 -1.12 -24.03
N LYS A 152 8.82 -2.05 -24.96
CA LYS A 152 8.16 -2.08 -26.28
C LYS A 152 6.64 -2.24 -26.15
N TYR A 153 6.16 -3.01 -25.17
CA TYR A 153 4.74 -3.29 -24.97
C TYR A 153 4.03 -2.36 -23.97
N ARG A 154 4.72 -1.33 -23.45
CA ARG A 154 4.16 -0.38 -22.47
C ARG A 154 2.92 0.39 -22.95
N THR A 155 2.73 0.52 -24.26
CA THR A 155 1.54 1.19 -24.85
C THR A 155 0.43 0.22 -25.23
N SER A 156 0.53 -1.06 -24.87
CA SER A 156 -0.51 -2.05 -25.16
C SER A 156 -1.85 -1.67 -24.52
N LYS A 157 -2.96 -1.92 -25.21
CA LYS A 157 -4.31 -1.69 -24.67
C LYS A 157 -4.79 -2.84 -23.78
N ASN A 158 -4.07 -3.96 -23.75
CA ASN A 158 -4.46 -5.13 -22.98
C ASN A 158 -4.16 -4.92 -21.48
N PRO A 159 -5.16 -4.98 -20.58
CA PRO A 159 -4.97 -4.71 -19.15
C PRO A 159 -4.06 -5.73 -18.46
N LEU A 160 -4.01 -6.98 -18.93
CA LEU A 160 -3.16 -8.02 -18.35
C LEU A 160 -1.68 -7.76 -18.66
N ILE A 161 -1.39 -7.31 -19.89
CA ILE A 161 -0.05 -6.87 -20.27
C ILE A 161 0.36 -5.65 -19.44
N GLN A 162 -0.52 -4.64 -19.32
CA GLN A 162 -0.25 -3.45 -18.51
C GLN A 162 0.06 -3.81 -17.05
N MET A 163 -0.76 -4.66 -16.42
CA MET A 163 -0.54 -5.13 -15.05
C MET A 163 0.81 -5.86 -14.91
N THR A 164 1.14 -6.72 -15.87
CA THR A 164 2.41 -7.47 -15.84
C THR A 164 3.61 -6.53 -15.98
N ILE A 165 3.52 -5.52 -16.85
CA ILE A 165 4.56 -4.49 -17.01
C ILE A 165 4.73 -3.68 -15.72
N LEU A 166 3.64 -3.25 -15.08
CA LEU A 166 3.69 -2.53 -13.80
C LEU A 166 4.35 -3.37 -12.69
N ASN A 167 4.17 -4.69 -12.71
CA ASN A 167 4.85 -5.59 -11.77
C ASN A 167 6.32 -5.80 -12.12
N LEU A 168 6.65 -5.88 -13.40
CA LEU A 168 7.99 -6.25 -13.88
C LEU A 168 8.98 -5.09 -13.83
N LEU A 169 8.57 -3.87 -14.16
CA LEU A 169 9.46 -2.69 -14.19
C LEU A 169 10.17 -2.43 -12.85
N PRO A 170 9.50 -2.41 -11.69
CA PRO A 170 10.19 -2.24 -10.41
C PRO A 170 11.11 -3.42 -10.06
N ARG A 171 10.77 -4.63 -10.53
CA ARG A 171 11.57 -5.85 -10.37
C ARG A 171 12.89 -5.75 -11.15
N LEU A 172 12.82 -5.25 -12.38
CA LEU A 172 13.99 -5.00 -13.22
C LEU A 172 14.87 -3.88 -12.65
N ALA A 173 14.24 -2.80 -12.17
CA ALA A 173 14.96 -1.72 -11.50
C ALA A 173 15.69 -2.20 -10.24
N ALA A 174 15.06 -3.08 -9.45
CA ALA A 174 15.67 -3.70 -8.28
C ALA A 174 16.80 -4.69 -8.62
N PHE A 175 16.74 -5.33 -9.78
CA PHE A 175 17.71 -6.34 -10.18
C PHE A 175 19.05 -5.73 -10.64
N GLN A 176 19.01 -4.66 -11.44
CA GLN A 176 20.19 -3.93 -11.90
C GLN A 176 19.95 -2.41 -11.86
N PRO A 177 19.98 -1.77 -10.66
CA PRO A 177 19.63 -0.36 -10.52
C PRO A 177 20.49 0.58 -11.38
N HIS A 178 21.80 0.36 -11.46
CA HIS A 178 22.71 1.23 -12.21
C HIS A 178 22.40 1.24 -13.72
N ILE A 179 22.30 0.06 -14.34
CA ILE A 179 21.99 -0.04 -15.78
C ILE A 179 20.58 0.50 -16.07
N PHE A 180 19.63 0.22 -15.17
CA PHE A 180 18.25 0.67 -15.31
C PHE A 180 18.12 2.19 -15.24
N THR A 181 18.83 2.83 -14.32
CA THR A 181 18.80 4.28 -14.11
C THR A 181 19.39 5.04 -15.28
N ASP A 182 20.51 4.55 -15.82
CA ASP A 182 21.20 5.19 -16.95
C ASP A 182 20.39 5.14 -18.26
N GLN A 183 19.70 4.03 -18.55
CA GLN A 183 19.13 3.79 -19.89
C GLN A 183 17.59 3.74 -19.92
N TYR A 184 16.94 3.30 -18.84
CA TYR A 184 15.53 2.88 -18.87
C TYR A 184 14.61 3.66 -17.94
N LEU A 185 15.16 4.41 -16.97
CA LEU A 185 14.38 5.13 -15.98
C LEU A 185 13.51 6.23 -16.59
N SER A 186 14.03 7.02 -17.53
CA SER A 186 13.26 8.12 -18.15
C SER A 186 12.00 7.61 -18.85
N ASP A 187 12.13 6.57 -19.67
CA ASP A 187 11.02 5.95 -20.38
C ASP A 187 10.01 5.30 -19.42
N THR A 188 10.53 4.66 -18.36
CA THR A 188 9.74 4.02 -17.31
C THR A 188 8.93 5.05 -16.52
N MET A 189 9.54 6.17 -16.12
CA MET A 189 8.88 7.26 -15.42
C MET A 189 7.85 7.95 -16.31
N GLY A 190 8.16 8.17 -17.59
CA GLY A 190 7.18 8.69 -18.55
C GLY A 190 5.93 7.83 -18.65
N TYR A 191 6.10 6.50 -18.69
CA TYR A 191 5.01 5.54 -18.69
C TYR A 191 4.23 5.51 -17.36
N LEU A 192 4.91 5.36 -16.22
CA LEU A 192 4.28 5.27 -14.89
C LEU A 192 3.48 6.53 -14.55
N LEU A 193 4.03 7.71 -14.81
CA LEU A 193 3.33 8.98 -14.61
C LEU A 193 2.08 9.11 -15.50
N GLY A 194 2.09 8.47 -16.68
CA GLY A 194 0.92 8.34 -17.54
C GLY A 194 -0.14 7.41 -16.96
N CYS A 195 0.25 6.27 -16.40
CA CYS A 195 -0.65 5.31 -15.75
C CYS A 195 -1.31 5.87 -14.49
N LEU A 196 -0.62 6.70 -13.70
CA LEU A 196 -1.19 7.35 -12.51
C LEU A 196 -2.37 8.29 -12.82
N LYS A 197 -2.44 8.81 -14.06
CA LYS A 197 -3.58 9.63 -14.52
C LYS A 197 -4.79 8.79 -14.92
N LYS A 198 -4.62 7.49 -15.19
CA LYS A 198 -5.69 6.59 -15.61
C LYS A 198 -6.30 5.89 -14.39
N GLU A 199 -7.60 6.05 -14.19
CA GLU A 199 -8.29 5.51 -13.00
C GLU A 199 -8.16 3.98 -12.85
N LYS A 200 -8.23 3.21 -13.95
CA LYS A 200 -8.20 1.74 -13.91
C LYS A 200 -6.87 1.14 -13.45
N GLU A 201 -5.76 1.79 -13.78
CA GLU A 201 -4.39 1.30 -13.50
C GLU A 201 -3.78 2.00 -12.27
N ARG A 202 -4.48 2.99 -11.71
CA ARG A 202 -3.95 3.93 -10.71
C ARG A 202 -3.39 3.22 -9.48
N THR A 203 -4.12 2.27 -8.92
CA THR A 203 -3.73 1.51 -7.71
C THR A 203 -2.43 0.74 -7.94
N ALA A 204 -2.35 -0.02 -9.03
CA ALA A 204 -1.15 -0.78 -9.39
C ALA A 204 0.02 0.15 -9.77
N ALA A 205 -0.25 1.30 -10.39
CA ALA A 205 0.76 2.29 -10.72
C ALA A 205 1.37 2.94 -9.47
N PHE A 206 0.59 3.22 -8.42
CA PHE A 206 1.14 3.71 -7.14
C PHE A 206 2.03 2.67 -6.45
N GLN A 207 1.64 1.40 -6.48
CA GLN A 207 2.48 0.31 -5.96
C GLN A 207 3.79 0.18 -6.74
N ALA A 208 3.70 0.16 -8.08
CA ALA A 208 4.87 0.09 -8.95
C ALA A 208 5.80 1.29 -8.73
N LEU A 209 5.25 2.50 -8.62
CA LEU A 209 6.00 3.71 -8.30
C LEU A 209 6.71 3.58 -6.95
N GLY A 210 6.00 3.16 -5.90
CA GLY A 210 6.59 2.98 -4.56
C GLY A 210 7.79 2.03 -4.58
N LEU A 211 7.67 0.87 -5.22
CA LEU A 211 8.77 -0.09 -5.37
C LEU A 211 9.92 0.47 -6.20
N LEU A 212 9.61 1.17 -7.30
CA LEU A 212 10.63 1.76 -8.17
C LEU A 212 11.45 2.81 -7.43
N VAL A 213 10.80 3.65 -6.63
CA VAL A 213 11.47 4.68 -5.82
C VAL A 213 12.46 4.04 -4.84
N VAL A 214 12.10 2.94 -4.18
CA VAL A 214 13.02 2.25 -3.24
C VAL A 214 14.19 1.59 -3.97
N ALA A 215 13.95 1.02 -5.15
CA ALA A 215 14.99 0.41 -5.98
C ALA A 215 16.01 1.44 -6.49
N VAL A 216 15.53 2.62 -6.88
CA VAL A 216 16.32 3.64 -7.62
C VAL A 216 16.90 4.73 -6.70
N ARG A 217 16.27 4.98 -5.55
CA ARG A 217 16.71 5.93 -4.51
C ARG A 217 16.99 7.34 -5.05
N ALA A 218 18.23 7.79 -5.06
CA ALA A 218 18.61 9.18 -5.35
C ALA A 218 18.29 9.60 -6.79
N GLU A 219 18.32 8.67 -7.75
CA GLU A 219 18.07 8.99 -9.17
C GLU A 219 16.59 9.35 -9.45
N ILE A 220 15.69 9.20 -8.47
CA ILE A 220 14.29 9.63 -8.59
C ILE A 220 14.12 11.15 -8.43
N GLN A 221 15.12 11.85 -7.89
CA GLN A 221 15.05 13.28 -7.56
C GLN A 221 14.50 14.17 -8.70
N PRO A 222 14.90 14.01 -9.98
CA PRO A 222 14.38 14.83 -11.08
C PRO A 222 12.86 14.69 -11.30
N TYR A 223 12.27 13.58 -10.87
CA TYR A 223 10.85 13.28 -11.03
C TYR A 223 10.04 13.54 -9.76
N LEU A 224 10.71 13.80 -8.63
CA LEU A 224 10.08 13.89 -7.31
C LEU A 224 8.98 14.95 -7.27
N SER A 225 9.24 16.16 -7.77
CA SER A 225 8.25 17.25 -7.75
C SER A 225 6.96 16.86 -8.45
N LYS A 226 7.05 16.20 -9.60
CA LYS A 226 5.89 15.74 -10.38
C LYS A 226 5.16 14.58 -9.71
N VAL A 227 5.89 13.68 -9.05
CA VAL A 227 5.31 12.61 -8.24
C VAL A 227 4.51 13.20 -7.07
N LEU A 228 5.09 14.17 -6.36
CA LEU A 228 4.45 14.84 -5.24
C LEU A 228 3.19 15.61 -5.66
N GLU A 229 3.20 16.27 -6.82
CA GLU A 229 2.00 16.90 -7.38
C GLU A 229 0.87 15.89 -7.61
N ILE A 230 1.18 14.70 -8.14
CA ILE A 230 0.19 13.64 -8.35
C ILE A 230 -0.34 13.11 -7.02
N ILE A 231 0.52 12.93 -6.02
CA ILE A 231 0.11 12.51 -4.67
C ILE A 231 -0.77 13.58 -4.02
N LYS A 232 -0.38 14.86 -4.10
CA LYS A 232 -1.19 16.00 -3.62
C LYS A 232 -2.56 16.02 -4.28
N ALA A 233 -2.65 15.75 -5.58
CA ALA A 233 -3.91 15.69 -6.32
C ALA A 233 -4.76 14.44 -5.97
N ALA A 234 -4.15 13.37 -5.48
CA ALA A 234 -4.84 12.18 -5.00
C ALA A 234 -5.38 12.32 -3.56
N LEU A 235 -4.91 13.33 -2.83
CA LEU A 235 -5.34 13.67 -1.47
C LEU A 235 -6.35 14.83 -1.48
N PRO A 236 -7.22 14.94 -0.46
CA PRO A 236 -8.21 16.01 -0.39
C PRO A 236 -7.51 17.38 -0.31
N PRO A 237 -8.01 18.41 -1.03
CA PRO A 237 -7.49 19.77 -0.93
C PRO A 237 -7.54 20.30 0.50
N LYS A 238 -6.61 21.20 0.84
CA LYS A 238 -6.51 21.82 2.17
C LYS A 238 -7.82 22.49 2.64
N ASP A 239 -8.67 22.94 1.72
CA ASP A 239 -9.93 23.63 2.00
C ASP A 239 -11.19 22.72 1.99
N PHE A 240 -11.05 21.40 1.87
CA PHE A 240 -12.19 20.48 1.78
C PHE A 240 -13.00 20.31 3.08
N ALA A 241 -12.60 20.97 4.16
CA ALA A 241 -13.26 20.91 5.46
C ALA A 241 -14.68 21.54 5.49
N HIS A 242 -15.12 22.25 4.44
CA HIS A 242 -16.27 23.17 4.52
C HIS A 242 -17.45 22.92 3.59
N LYS A 243 -17.45 21.89 2.73
CA LYS A 243 -18.62 21.56 1.90
C LYS A 243 -18.99 20.08 1.99
N ARG A 244 -20.24 19.84 2.42
CA ARG A 244 -21.02 18.59 2.39
C ARG A 244 -20.33 17.40 1.70
N GLN A 245 -19.78 16.53 2.55
CA GLN A 245 -20.03 15.08 2.56
C GLN A 245 -20.15 14.41 1.18
N LYS A 246 -19.04 14.40 0.44
CA LYS A 246 -18.68 13.24 -0.36
C LYS A 246 -17.30 12.81 0.16
N THR A 247 -17.27 11.80 1.02
CA THR A 247 -16.02 11.20 1.49
C THR A 247 -15.20 10.83 0.26
N MET A 248 -14.16 11.61 -0.02
CA MET A 248 -13.23 11.26 -1.07
C MET A 248 -12.51 10.01 -0.55
N GLN A 249 -12.88 8.85 -1.10
CA GLN A 249 -12.22 7.60 -0.76
C GLN A 249 -10.83 7.65 -1.39
N VAL A 250 -9.85 8.03 -0.56
CA VAL A 250 -8.44 7.94 -0.92
C VAL A 250 -8.06 6.46 -0.92
N ASP A 251 -7.42 6.04 -2.00
CA ASP A 251 -6.91 4.69 -2.13
C ASP A 251 -5.75 4.48 -1.13
N ALA A 252 -5.80 3.38 -0.37
CA ALA A 252 -4.77 3.06 0.62
C ALA A 252 -3.36 2.96 0.02
N THR A 253 -3.26 2.61 -1.27
CA THR A 253 -1.99 2.55 -2.00
C THR A 253 -1.29 3.91 -2.13
N VAL A 254 -2.02 5.03 -2.06
CA VAL A 254 -1.43 6.37 -2.01
C VAL A 254 -0.60 6.52 -0.74
N PHE A 255 -1.13 6.09 0.40
CA PHE A 255 -0.39 6.13 1.66
C PHE A 255 0.81 5.17 1.64
N THR A 256 0.64 3.96 1.11
CA THR A 256 1.77 3.02 0.94
C THR A 256 2.87 3.63 0.07
N CYS A 257 2.52 4.33 -1.01
CA CYS A 257 3.49 5.01 -1.86
C CYS A 257 4.25 6.11 -1.09
N ILE A 258 3.55 6.89 -0.24
CA ILE A 258 4.17 7.89 0.64
C ILE A 258 5.17 7.23 1.61
N SER A 259 4.81 6.12 2.26
CA SER A 259 5.73 5.36 3.14
C SER A 259 6.97 4.85 2.40
N MET A 260 6.82 4.44 1.13
CA MET A 260 7.94 3.96 0.33
C MET A 260 8.86 5.12 -0.11
N LEU A 261 8.29 6.29 -0.43
CA LEU A 261 9.04 7.51 -0.71
C LEU A 261 9.89 7.96 0.49
N SER A 262 9.30 8.03 1.67
CA SER A 262 10.03 8.37 2.89
C SER A 262 11.13 7.35 3.21
N ARG A 263 10.92 6.07 2.88
CA ARG A 263 11.89 5.00 3.17
C ARG A 263 13.11 5.11 2.27
N ALA A 264 12.89 5.39 0.99
CA ALA A 264 13.94 5.52 0.00
C ALA A 264 14.77 6.80 0.18
N MET A 265 14.09 7.91 0.49
CA MET A 265 14.69 9.25 0.48
C MET A 265 15.08 9.76 1.87
N GLY A 266 14.55 9.14 2.92
CA GLY A 266 14.83 9.47 4.31
C GLY A 266 14.53 10.95 4.64
N PRO A 267 15.44 11.67 5.32
CA PRO A 267 15.19 13.04 5.74
C PRO A 267 15.19 14.07 4.59
N SER A 268 15.61 13.71 3.38
CA SER A 268 15.68 14.66 2.26
C SER A 268 14.32 15.13 1.75
N ILE A 269 13.28 14.30 1.91
CA ILE A 269 11.89 14.60 1.53
C ILE A 269 11.07 15.19 2.68
N GLN A 270 11.70 15.48 3.83
CA GLN A 270 11.03 15.99 5.03
C GLN A 270 10.11 17.21 4.78
N PRO A 271 10.52 18.27 4.04
CA PRO A 271 9.65 19.44 3.86
C PRO A 271 8.41 19.08 3.04
N ASP A 272 8.56 18.25 2.01
CA ASP A 272 7.46 17.81 1.17
C ASP A 272 6.46 16.94 1.94
N ILE A 273 6.95 15.98 2.74
CA ILE A 273 6.08 15.17 3.61
C ILE A 273 5.35 16.05 4.63
N LYS A 274 6.01 17.04 5.21
CA LYS A 274 5.37 17.99 6.15
C LYS A 274 4.18 18.69 5.51
N GLU A 275 4.28 19.09 4.24
CA GLU A 275 3.16 19.69 3.51
C GLU A 275 2.02 18.69 3.21
N LEU A 276 2.34 17.41 3.08
CA LEU A 276 1.35 16.34 2.86
C LEU A 276 0.61 15.92 4.13
N LEU A 277 1.18 16.13 5.32
CA LEU A 277 0.58 15.70 6.60
C LEU A 277 -0.84 16.24 6.79
N GLU A 278 -1.07 17.53 6.51
CA GLU A 278 -2.39 18.14 6.66
C GLU A 278 -3.43 17.53 5.69
N PRO A 279 -3.19 17.43 4.37
CA PRO A 279 -4.05 16.69 3.45
C PRO A 279 -4.28 15.22 3.84
N MET A 280 -3.24 14.51 4.34
CA MET A 280 -3.36 13.13 4.79
C MET A 280 -4.29 13.00 6.00
N LEU A 281 -4.14 13.88 7.00
CA LEU A 281 -4.99 13.91 8.20
C LEU A 281 -6.44 14.32 7.87
N ALA A 282 -6.64 15.17 6.85
CA ALA A 282 -7.97 15.58 6.39
C ALA A 282 -8.80 14.44 5.77
N VAL A 283 -8.16 13.32 5.36
CA VAL A 283 -8.86 12.10 4.92
C VAL A 283 -9.70 11.51 6.06
N GLY A 284 -9.27 11.73 7.31
CA GLY A 284 -9.87 11.17 8.50
C GLY A 284 -9.24 9.85 8.91
N LEU A 285 -9.65 9.38 10.09
CA LEU A 285 -9.04 8.24 10.75
C LEU A 285 -9.31 6.95 9.95
N SER A 286 -8.24 6.39 9.40
CA SER A 286 -8.25 5.11 8.70
C SER A 286 -7.04 4.29 9.09
N PRO A 287 -7.10 2.95 9.04
CA PRO A 287 -5.94 2.14 9.39
C PRO A 287 -4.76 2.29 8.43
N ALA A 288 -5.04 2.58 7.15
CA ALA A 288 -4.00 2.89 6.20
C ALA A 288 -3.22 4.15 6.63
N LEU A 289 -3.94 5.20 7.02
CA LEU A 289 -3.34 6.44 7.50
C LEU A 289 -2.53 6.21 8.78
N THR A 290 -3.07 5.52 9.78
CA THR A 290 -2.37 5.35 11.07
C THR A 290 -1.10 4.51 10.95
N ALA A 291 -1.12 3.45 10.13
CA ALA A 291 0.08 2.66 9.83
C ALA A 291 1.16 3.53 9.16
N VAL A 292 0.78 4.34 8.17
CA VAL A 292 1.72 5.20 7.44
C VAL A 292 2.28 6.34 8.31
N LEU A 293 1.46 6.97 9.15
CA LEU A 293 1.95 7.99 10.08
C LEU A 293 2.95 7.42 11.09
N HIS A 294 2.72 6.18 11.53
CA HIS A 294 3.66 5.47 12.39
C HIS A 294 4.98 5.16 11.66
N ASP A 295 4.93 4.66 10.43
CA ASP A 295 6.14 4.43 9.61
C ASP A 295 6.91 5.73 9.33
N LEU A 296 6.20 6.80 8.98
CA LEU A 296 6.78 8.13 8.77
C LEU A 296 7.49 8.64 10.02
N SER A 297 6.89 8.47 11.20
CA SER A 297 7.50 8.90 12.46
C SER A 297 8.80 8.17 12.79
N ARG A 298 8.95 6.92 12.33
CA ARG A 298 10.17 6.11 12.48
C ARG A 298 11.24 6.49 11.46
N GLN A 299 10.84 6.69 10.20
CA GLN A 299 11.78 6.98 9.11
C GLN A 299 12.26 8.44 9.13
N ILE A 300 11.41 9.38 9.56
CA ILE A 300 11.73 10.81 9.65
C ILE A 300 11.35 11.31 11.06
N PRO A 301 12.22 11.09 12.06
CA PRO A 301 11.94 11.46 13.47
C PRO A 301 11.65 12.96 13.68
N GLN A 302 12.15 13.82 12.79
CA GLN A 302 11.90 15.27 12.83
C GLN A 302 10.42 15.62 12.64
N LEU A 303 9.64 14.75 11.98
CA LEU A 303 8.20 14.93 11.79
C LEU A 303 7.38 14.31 12.93
N LYS A 304 8.00 13.59 13.88
CA LYS A 304 7.30 12.87 14.95
C LYS A 304 6.36 13.79 15.73
N LYS A 305 6.82 15.00 16.08
CA LYS A 305 6.02 15.99 16.81
C LYS A 305 4.84 16.50 15.99
N ASP A 306 5.06 16.90 14.73
CA ASP A 306 4.00 17.40 13.85
C ASP A 306 2.93 16.31 13.60
N ILE A 307 3.35 15.04 13.45
CA ILE A 307 2.48 13.87 13.31
C ILE A 307 1.66 13.64 14.59
N GLN A 308 2.31 13.65 15.76
CA GLN A 308 1.63 13.47 17.05
C GLN A 308 0.58 14.56 17.30
N ASP A 309 0.93 15.82 17.07
CA ASP A 309 0.04 16.97 17.25
C ASP A 309 -1.22 16.85 16.36
N GLY A 310 -1.02 16.53 15.08
CA GLY A 310 -2.11 16.35 14.12
C GLY A 310 -2.99 15.15 14.44
N LEU A 311 -2.38 14.01 14.80
CA LEU A 311 -3.09 12.79 15.11
C LEU A 311 -3.88 12.89 16.42
N LEU A 312 -3.32 13.50 17.47
CA LEU A 312 -4.06 13.77 18.71
C LEU A 312 -5.27 14.68 18.44
N LYS A 313 -5.14 15.67 17.55
CA LYS A 313 -6.24 16.59 17.19
C LYS A 313 -7.38 15.83 16.55
N MET A 314 -7.05 14.91 15.64
CA MET A 314 -8.01 14.01 15.01
C MET A 314 -8.65 13.07 16.05
N LEU A 315 -7.86 12.44 16.92
CA LEU A 315 -8.37 11.55 17.98
C LEU A 315 -9.31 12.26 18.95
N SER A 316 -9.02 13.52 19.32
CA SER A 316 -9.90 14.33 20.19
C SER A 316 -11.25 14.61 19.54
N LEU A 317 -11.27 14.87 18.23
CA LEU A 317 -12.52 15.09 17.49
C LEU A 317 -13.35 13.81 17.40
N VAL A 318 -12.69 12.65 17.23
CA VAL A 318 -13.38 11.35 17.15
C VAL A 318 -13.87 10.88 18.51
N LEU A 319 -13.05 10.98 19.57
CA LEU A 319 -13.35 10.40 20.88
C LEU A 319 -14.14 11.34 21.80
N MET A 320 -13.87 12.64 21.74
CA MET A 320 -14.42 13.62 22.70
C MET A 320 -15.41 14.57 22.07
N HIS A 321 -15.58 14.51 20.74
CA HIS A 321 -16.35 15.48 19.96
C HIS A 321 -15.97 16.93 20.31
N LYS A 322 -14.70 17.16 20.65
CA LYS A 322 -14.19 18.46 21.07
C LYS A 322 -12.78 18.65 20.53
N PRO A 323 -12.39 19.88 20.14
CA PRO A 323 -11.01 20.15 19.78
C PRO A 323 -10.10 19.92 21.00
N LEU A 324 -8.88 19.43 20.76
CA LEU A 324 -7.86 19.22 21.78
C LEU A 324 -7.64 20.50 22.60
N ARG A 325 -7.57 20.35 23.92
CA ARG A 325 -7.20 21.44 24.83
C ARG A 325 -5.75 21.29 25.28
N HIS A 326 -4.97 22.36 25.12
CA HIS A 326 -3.65 22.44 25.72
C HIS A 326 -3.76 22.43 27.27
N PRO A 327 -2.91 21.69 28.01
CA PRO A 327 -2.99 21.57 29.48
C PRO A 327 -3.00 22.90 30.24
N GLY A 328 -2.49 23.99 29.64
CA GLY A 328 -2.46 25.33 30.22
C GLY A 328 -3.51 26.32 29.70
N MET A 329 -4.47 25.92 28.86
CA MET A 329 -5.40 26.88 28.23
C MET A 329 -6.61 27.20 29.15
N PRO A 330 -6.90 28.49 29.45
CA PRO A 330 -8.08 28.89 30.23
C PRO A 330 -9.39 28.52 29.53
N LYS A 331 -10.36 27.99 30.29
CA LYS A 331 -11.64 27.47 29.77
C LYS A 331 -12.45 28.48 28.93
N GLY A 332 -12.25 29.80 29.14
CA GLY A 332 -12.95 30.88 28.44
C GLY A 332 -12.41 31.24 27.06
N LEU A 333 -11.08 31.13 26.82
CA LEU A 333 -10.48 31.50 25.52
C LEU A 333 -10.63 30.40 24.44
N ALA A 334 -10.83 29.15 24.86
CA ALA A 334 -10.97 28.00 23.96
C ALA A 334 -12.16 28.14 23.00
N HIS A 335 -13.23 28.82 23.42
CA HIS A 335 -14.43 29.03 22.59
C HIS A 335 -14.25 30.18 21.59
N GLN A 336 -13.37 31.15 21.89
CA GLN A 336 -13.07 32.29 21.02
C GLN A 336 -11.96 32.00 19.99
N LEU A 337 -11.04 31.09 20.30
CA LEU A 337 -9.95 30.66 19.41
C LEU A 337 -10.27 29.35 18.64
N ALA A 338 -11.38 28.68 18.97
CA ALA A 338 -11.89 27.61 18.13
C ALA A 338 -12.31 28.22 16.79
N SER A 339 -11.51 28.01 15.75
CA SER A 339 -11.95 28.31 14.40
C SER A 339 -13.33 27.65 14.19
N PRO A 340 -14.36 28.37 13.71
CA PRO A 340 -15.69 27.81 13.46
C PRO A 340 -15.67 26.64 12.45
N SER A 341 -14.50 26.39 11.85
CA SER A 341 -14.12 25.25 11.04
C SER A 341 -14.22 23.86 11.69
N LEU A 342 -14.31 23.75 13.03
CA LEU A 342 -14.23 22.46 13.76
C LEU A 342 -15.50 22.08 14.56
N THR A 343 -16.61 22.81 14.42
CA THR A 343 -17.81 22.62 15.25
C THR A 343 -18.91 21.75 14.62
N ASN A 344 -18.73 21.27 13.39
CA ASN A 344 -19.72 20.41 12.73
C ASN A 344 -19.37 18.94 12.93
N ILE A 345 -19.85 18.38 14.04
CA ILE A 345 -19.63 17.00 14.43
C ILE A 345 -20.87 16.20 14.04
N PRO A 346 -20.74 15.13 13.22
CA PRO A 346 -21.83 14.18 13.03
C PRO A 346 -22.14 13.51 14.37
N GLU A 347 -23.40 13.58 14.81
CA GLU A 347 -23.94 12.97 16.05
C GLU A 347 -23.87 11.41 16.09
N ALA A 348 -23.10 10.80 15.19
CA ALA A 348 -22.84 9.37 15.19
C ALA A 348 -21.38 9.13 14.79
N SER A 349 -20.45 9.21 15.75
CA SER A 349 -19.16 8.55 15.57
C SER A 349 -19.41 7.05 15.51
N ASP A 350 -19.26 6.48 14.32
CA ASP A 350 -19.36 5.05 14.06
C ASP A 350 -18.47 4.26 15.05
N VAL A 351 -19.00 3.17 15.62
CA VAL A 351 -18.32 2.32 16.61
C VAL A 351 -16.97 1.83 16.08
N GLY A 352 -16.88 1.59 14.77
CA GLY A 352 -15.63 1.25 14.10
C GLY A 352 -14.56 2.34 14.19
N SER A 353 -14.96 3.61 14.04
CA SER A 353 -14.06 4.77 14.14
C SER A 353 -13.58 5.00 15.57
N ILE A 354 -14.45 4.82 16.57
CA ILE A 354 -14.08 4.88 18.00
C ILE A 354 -13.07 3.76 18.33
N THR A 355 -13.34 2.53 17.89
CA THR A 355 -12.46 1.37 18.14
C THR A 355 -11.06 1.60 17.58
N LEU A 356 -10.98 2.08 16.33
CA LEU A 356 -9.71 2.44 15.70
C LEU A 356 -9.02 3.60 16.45
N ALA A 357 -9.76 4.61 16.91
CA ALA A 357 -9.20 5.73 17.66
C ALA A 357 -8.59 5.29 19.00
N LEU A 358 -9.30 4.46 19.77
CA LEU A 358 -8.80 3.90 21.03
C LEU A 358 -7.56 3.03 20.81
N ARG A 359 -7.58 2.18 19.77
CA ARG A 359 -6.41 1.35 19.43
C ARG A 359 -5.22 2.21 19.05
N THR A 360 -5.43 3.23 18.22
CA THR A 360 -4.37 4.16 17.79
C THR A 360 -3.80 4.92 18.99
N LEU A 361 -4.65 5.35 19.93
CA LEU A 361 -4.22 6.01 21.17
C LEU A 361 -3.32 5.11 22.03
N GLY A 362 -3.57 3.79 22.03
CA GLY A 362 -2.77 2.82 22.78
C GLY A 362 -1.53 2.28 22.05
N SER A 363 -1.54 2.22 20.72
CA SER A 363 -0.44 1.66 19.92
C SER A 363 0.57 2.69 19.44
N PHE A 364 0.18 3.96 19.32
CA PHE A 364 1.05 5.03 18.88
C PHE A 364 1.74 5.69 20.09
N GLU A 365 3.04 5.96 19.97
CA GLU A 365 3.83 6.54 21.05
C GLU A 365 3.69 8.08 21.06
N PHE A 366 2.97 8.63 22.04
CA PHE A 366 2.78 10.08 22.25
C PHE A 366 3.71 10.61 23.33
N GLU A 367 4.99 10.79 22.99
CA GLU A 367 5.96 11.37 23.92
C GLU A 367 5.65 12.87 24.16
N GLY A 368 5.66 13.29 25.43
CA GLY A 368 5.49 14.71 25.79
C GLY A 368 4.05 15.25 25.80
N HIS A 369 3.05 14.45 25.42
CA HIS A 369 1.63 14.83 25.46
C HIS A 369 0.90 14.20 26.66
N SER A 370 0.12 14.99 27.38
CA SER A 370 -0.72 14.47 28.46
C SER A 370 -1.94 13.74 27.90
N LEU A 371 -1.94 12.41 27.99
CA LEU A 371 -3.08 11.56 27.61
C LEU A 371 -4.15 11.49 28.71
N THR A 372 -3.94 12.12 29.86
CA THR A 372 -4.81 12.03 31.04
C THR A 372 -6.25 12.48 30.75
N GLN A 373 -6.43 13.47 29.87
CA GLN A 373 -7.77 13.93 29.47
C GLN A 373 -8.54 12.87 28.68
N PHE A 374 -7.85 12.16 27.78
CA PHE A 374 -8.44 11.06 27.01
C PHE A 374 -8.80 9.89 27.90
N VAL A 375 -7.89 9.47 28.79
CA VAL A 375 -8.12 8.32 29.69
C VAL A 375 -9.31 8.57 30.60
N ARG A 376 -9.43 9.75 31.22
CA ARG A 376 -10.60 10.10 32.05
C ARG A 376 -11.89 10.07 31.24
N HIS A 377 -11.88 10.70 30.06
CA HIS A 377 -13.06 10.71 29.20
C HIS A 377 -13.47 9.29 28.78
N CYS A 378 -12.52 8.44 28.40
CA CYS A 378 -12.83 7.06 28.01
C CYS A 378 -13.38 6.24 29.18
N ALA A 379 -12.86 6.45 30.40
CA ALA A 379 -13.40 5.81 31.59
C ALA A 379 -14.84 6.28 31.88
N ASP A 380 -15.09 7.59 31.81
CA ASP A 380 -16.40 8.15 32.11
C ASP A 380 -17.47 7.79 31.07
N HIS A 381 -17.10 7.71 29.78
CA HIS A 381 -18.06 7.50 28.69
C HIS A 381 -18.20 6.06 28.20
N PHE A 382 -17.15 5.23 28.29
CA PHE A 382 -17.18 3.86 27.76
C PHE A 382 -17.21 2.78 28.84
N LEU A 383 -16.80 3.07 30.09
CA LEU A 383 -16.85 2.09 31.19
C LEU A 383 -18.04 2.28 32.12
N ASN A 384 -18.61 3.49 32.21
CA ASN A 384 -19.75 3.80 33.09
C ASN A 384 -21.13 3.80 32.38
N SER A 385 -21.19 3.42 31.09
CA SER A 385 -22.44 3.33 30.31
C SER A 385 -22.96 1.91 30.18
#